data_AF-R8W0S0-F1
#
_entry.id   AF-R8W0S0-F1
#
_cell.length_a   1.000
_cell.length_b   1.000
_cell.length_c   1.000
_cell.angle_alpha   90.00
_cell.angle_beta   90.00
_cell.angle_gamma   90.00
#
_symmetry.space_group_name_H-M   'P 1'
#
loop_
_entity.id
_entity.type
_entity.pdbx_description
1 polymer ?
#
loop_
_entity_poly.entity_id
_entity_poly.type
_entity_poly.pdbx_seq_one_letter_code
_entity_poly.pdbx_strand_id
1 'polypeptide(L)'
;MKKVMKSMVIGSLAAAMLASGASAANFTSSADVLKDLGLFQGSEAGYDLDRAPDRAEAATMMVRLLGKEAEAKTYYEANADKFPFTDLDNGYEWAKPYVAWLYNEGLTSGATATTFEPGNKCTAQQYTTFLMRALGYSDAEGGDFTYDKAIDFATEKGVVDMFNMDADDFMRDDVVAMSYTALSVAPKSGETDLLTKLVGDKAVDAEKAAPVQKTFETLRNFNEAYKAVAATTSADATADFTMNMKVEDLSVDAAGKFNVQVKADPAKLEEMQMAMTGSLTVNVPTEDGKTEKMDVPMEMYVKDGVAYTNMMGSKMKQDLDLKTALKGFDMQQLTGMTTMPLCMVDSISQDGNTYKMSYNTEAFNGLFTELFSQMTTQVELTEEMKAQGLTEDMFKLALDLSKADVEVTFKNGGLYDEKADMAMTMEMLGMKVDVTMQMNMATKKVGDAVEVKYPTDLDTYKTLEELTAEAETAAEVVTTETAPATEVKPAEEKKDEAAAADKTAESVPATQLTPATPAK
;
A
#
# COMPACT_ATOMS: atom_id res chain seq x y z
N MET A 1 15.52 -17.07 11.23
CA MET A 1 15.79 -17.02 12.69
C MET A 1 16.41 -15.65 12.99
N LYS A 2 15.69 -14.81 13.75
CA LYS A 2 15.86 -13.35 14.00
C LYS A 2 15.18 -12.44 12.96
N LYS A 3 14.36 -11.51 13.46
CA LYS A 3 13.72 -10.33 12.82
C LYS A 3 12.33 -10.58 12.21
N VAL A 4 11.26 -10.58 13.03
CA VAL A 4 9.89 -10.71 12.48
C VAL A 4 8.88 -9.64 13.02
N MET A 5 9.24 -8.50 13.63
CA MET A 5 8.25 -7.42 13.87
C MET A 5 8.91 -6.07 13.89
N LYS A 6 9.02 -5.53 12.69
CA LYS A 6 9.52 -4.19 12.40
C LYS A 6 8.38 -3.19 12.22
N SER A 7 7.13 -3.55 12.47
CA SER A 7 5.96 -2.94 11.81
C SER A 7 5.00 -2.10 12.68
N MET A 8 5.26 -1.88 13.97
CA MET A 8 4.28 -1.11 14.76
C MET A 8 4.31 0.42 14.55
N VAL A 9 5.29 0.92 13.81
CA VAL A 9 5.38 2.34 13.36
C VAL A 9 4.84 2.52 11.94
N ILE A 10 4.57 1.41 11.24
CA ILE A 10 3.68 1.44 10.08
C ILE A 10 2.22 1.43 10.60
N GLY A 11 1.97 1.07 11.87
CA GLY A 11 0.67 0.78 12.48
C GLY A 11 -0.41 1.85 12.43
N SER A 12 -0.08 3.13 12.27
CA SER A 12 -1.10 4.18 12.11
C SER A 12 -1.73 4.21 10.71
N LEU A 13 -1.01 3.70 9.70
CA LEU A 13 -1.48 3.44 8.33
C LEU A 13 -1.72 1.94 8.08
N ALA A 14 -0.96 1.05 8.72
CA ALA A 14 -0.88 -0.39 8.42
C ALA A 14 -2.07 -1.20 8.88
N ALA A 15 -2.86 -0.72 9.85
CA ALA A 15 -4.10 -1.40 10.21
C ALA A 15 -5.12 -1.39 9.05
N ALA A 16 -4.94 -0.52 8.03
CA ALA A 16 -5.69 -0.53 6.78
C ALA A 16 -4.91 -1.10 5.57
N MET A 17 -3.59 -1.35 5.68
CA MET A 17 -2.71 -1.62 4.52
C MET A 17 -2.21 -3.07 4.41
N LEU A 18 -2.78 -4.01 5.15
CA LEU A 18 -2.43 -5.41 4.99
C LEU A 18 -3.19 -6.01 3.81
N ALA A 19 -2.63 -5.83 2.61
CA ALA A 19 -2.60 -6.76 1.49
C ALA A 19 -1.38 -6.37 0.63
N SER A 20 -0.48 -7.28 0.25
CA SER A 20 0.55 -6.99 -0.77
C SER A 20 0.86 -8.24 -1.60
N GLY A 21 0.48 -8.18 -2.87
CA GLY A 21 1.23 -8.68 -4.02
C GLY A 21 1.89 -7.49 -4.70
N ALA A 22 2.99 -7.72 -5.43
CA ALA A 22 3.65 -6.68 -6.22
C ALA A 22 2.73 -6.21 -7.37
N SER A 23 2.76 -4.92 -7.69
CA SER A 23 2.05 -4.38 -8.86
C SER A 23 2.72 -3.13 -9.42
N ALA A 24 2.27 -2.72 -10.61
CA ALA A 24 2.75 -1.54 -11.32
C ALA A 24 2.44 -0.24 -10.54
N ALA A 25 3.42 0.22 -9.77
CA ALA A 25 3.42 1.55 -9.15
C ALA A 25 3.66 2.63 -10.21
N ASN A 26 3.07 3.81 -10.02
CA ASN A 26 3.34 4.98 -10.87
C ASN A 26 4.53 5.77 -10.31
N PHE A 27 5.61 5.92 -11.08
CA PHE A 27 6.81 6.64 -10.66
C PHE A 27 7.06 7.92 -11.46
N THR A 28 6.01 8.61 -11.90
CA THR A 28 6.08 9.92 -12.57
C THR A 28 6.89 10.94 -11.75
N SER A 29 6.70 11.01 -10.43
CA SER A 29 7.49 11.88 -9.55
C SER A 29 9.00 11.59 -9.59
N SER A 30 9.38 10.31 -9.69
CA SER A 30 10.78 9.90 -9.86
C SER A 30 11.32 10.32 -11.23
N ALA A 31 10.50 10.20 -12.29
CA ALA A 31 10.86 10.65 -13.63
C ALA A 31 11.09 12.17 -13.68
N ASP A 32 10.25 12.95 -12.99
CA ASP A 32 10.38 14.40 -12.89
C ASP A 32 11.68 14.81 -12.19
N VAL A 33 12.04 14.18 -11.07
CA VAL A 33 13.31 14.44 -10.39
C VAL A 33 14.49 14.13 -11.31
N LEU A 34 14.48 12.98 -11.99
CA LEU A 34 15.55 12.61 -12.93
C LEU A 34 15.63 13.60 -14.10
N LYS A 35 14.49 14.10 -14.61
CA LYS A 35 14.46 15.11 -15.67
C LYS A 35 15.02 16.45 -15.21
N ASP A 36 14.69 16.91 -14.01
CA ASP A 36 15.17 18.17 -13.46
C ASP A 36 16.69 18.16 -13.26
N LEU A 37 17.24 17.01 -12.86
CA LEU A 37 18.68 16.72 -12.81
C LEU A 37 19.33 16.58 -14.20
N GLY A 38 18.53 16.45 -15.27
CA GLY A 38 18.99 16.23 -16.65
C GLY A 38 19.36 14.79 -16.98
N LEU A 39 19.00 13.84 -16.12
CA LEU A 39 19.38 12.43 -16.16
C LEU A 39 18.34 11.52 -16.84
N PHE A 40 17.14 12.04 -17.08
CA PHE A 40 16.11 11.36 -17.86
C PHE A 40 15.42 12.35 -18.79
N GLN A 41 15.02 11.86 -19.96
CA GLN A 41 14.34 12.67 -20.96
C GLN A 41 13.12 11.88 -21.43
N GLY A 42 11.95 12.51 -21.37
CA GLY A 42 10.75 12.03 -22.05
C GLY A 42 10.75 12.40 -23.53
N SER A 43 9.65 12.08 -24.17
CA SER A 43 9.29 12.57 -25.50
C SER A 43 8.39 13.82 -25.39
N GLU A 44 7.99 14.38 -26.53
CA GLU A 44 6.95 15.41 -26.58
C GLU A 44 5.59 14.92 -26.04
N ALA A 45 5.37 13.60 -25.98
CA ALA A 45 4.17 12.95 -25.46
C ALA A 45 4.28 12.55 -23.97
N GLY A 46 5.36 12.94 -23.27
CA GLY A 46 5.64 12.53 -21.89
C GLY A 46 6.67 11.39 -21.79
N TYR A 47 6.71 10.71 -20.64
CA TYR A 47 7.77 9.74 -20.32
C TYR A 47 7.54 8.32 -20.89
N ASP A 48 6.29 7.99 -21.23
CA ASP A 48 5.91 6.69 -21.80
C ASP A 48 6.28 5.54 -20.85
N LEU A 49 5.78 5.62 -19.59
CA LEU A 49 6.18 4.75 -18.48
C LEU A 49 5.45 3.39 -18.50
N ASP A 50 4.22 3.36 -19.05
CA ASP A 50 3.31 2.20 -19.06
C ASP A 50 3.64 1.15 -20.15
N ARG A 51 4.91 1.03 -20.54
CA ARG A 51 5.35 0.00 -21.49
C ARG A 51 6.74 -0.50 -21.21
N ALA A 52 7.01 -1.71 -21.71
CA ALA A 52 8.32 -2.32 -21.59
C ALA A 52 9.39 -1.48 -22.35
N PRO A 53 10.57 -1.28 -21.75
CA PRO A 53 11.72 -0.69 -22.43
C PRO A 53 12.32 -1.70 -23.40
N ASP A 54 12.81 -1.23 -24.53
CA ASP A 54 13.77 -2.01 -25.31
C ASP A 54 15.20 -1.84 -24.78
N ARG A 55 16.12 -2.70 -25.22
CA ARG A 55 17.52 -2.68 -24.79
C ARG A 55 18.24 -1.39 -25.18
N ALA A 56 17.92 -0.81 -26.33
CA ALA A 56 18.50 0.45 -26.78
C ALA A 56 18.06 1.63 -25.89
N GLU A 57 16.80 1.66 -25.49
CA GLU A 57 16.24 2.63 -24.55
C GLU A 57 16.89 2.49 -23.17
N ALA A 58 16.99 1.28 -22.64
CA ALA A 58 17.62 1.02 -21.35
C ALA A 58 19.11 1.44 -21.32
N ALA A 59 19.85 1.16 -22.40
CA ALA A 59 21.23 1.62 -22.57
C ALA A 59 21.33 3.16 -22.60
N THR A 60 20.43 3.80 -23.34
CA THR A 60 20.38 5.26 -23.44
C THR A 60 20.06 5.92 -22.10
N MET A 61 19.08 5.36 -21.36
CA MET A 61 18.74 5.81 -20.01
C MET A 61 19.91 5.64 -19.04
N MET A 62 20.68 4.55 -19.13
CA MET A 62 21.86 4.34 -18.30
C MET A 62 22.95 5.39 -18.54
N VAL A 63 23.26 5.72 -19.80
CA VAL A 63 24.24 6.78 -20.10
C VAL A 63 23.77 8.14 -19.60
N ARG A 64 22.46 8.42 -19.72
CA ARG A 64 21.88 9.66 -19.20
C ARG A 64 21.90 9.71 -17.69
N LEU A 65 21.60 8.60 -17.00
CA LEU A 65 21.69 8.48 -15.54
C LEU A 65 23.09 8.81 -15.02
N LEU A 66 24.13 8.47 -15.79
CA LEU A 66 25.51 8.79 -15.46
C LEU A 66 25.92 10.23 -15.85
N GLY A 67 25.02 11.01 -16.46
CA GLY A 67 25.30 12.35 -16.98
C GLY A 67 26.32 12.35 -18.14
N LYS A 68 26.41 11.25 -18.89
CA LYS A 68 27.47 10.99 -19.89
C LYS A 68 27.00 11.13 -21.34
N GLU A 69 25.80 11.66 -21.58
CA GLU A 69 25.24 11.75 -22.93
C GLU A 69 26.12 12.53 -23.93
N ALA A 70 26.65 13.69 -23.54
CA ALA A 70 27.53 14.48 -24.41
C ALA A 70 28.88 13.77 -24.69
N GLU A 71 29.40 13.09 -23.67
CA GLU A 71 30.63 12.31 -23.76
C GLU A 71 30.46 11.10 -24.67
N ALA A 72 29.34 10.37 -24.55
CA ALA A 72 29.00 9.24 -25.40
C ALA A 72 28.87 9.62 -26.87
N LYS A 73 28.22 10.76 -27.16
CA LYS A 73 28.14 11.34 -28.52
C LYS A 73 29.52 11.63 -29.09
N THR A 74 30.36 12.33 -28.33
CA THR A 74 31.74 12.66 -28.73
C THR A 74 32.59 11.41 -28.93
N TYR A 75 32.47 10.42 -28.04
CA TYR A 75 33.21 9.16 -28.12
C TYR A 75 32.88 8.40 -29.40
N TYR A 76 31.59 8.30 -29.75
CA TYR A 76 31.16 7.59 -30.95
C TYR A 76 31.58 8.29 -32.23
N GLU A 77 31.50 9.62 -32.29
CA GLU A 77 32.02 10.40 -33.43
C GLU A 77 33.50 10.10 -33.70
N ALA A 78 34.29 9.89 -32.64
CA ALA A 78 35.72 9.59 -32.74
C ALA A 78 36.08 8.10 -32.93
N ASN A 79 35.14 7.17 -32.70
CA ASN A 79 35.43 5.72 -32.64
C ASN A 79 34.39 4.85 -33.36
N ALA A 80 33.59 5.41 -34.26
CA ALA A 80 32.55 4.66 -34.98
C ALA A 80 33.10 3.42 -35.74
N ASP A 81 34.36 3.45 -36.17
CA ASP A 81 35.06 2.34 -36.83
C ASP A 81 35.35 1.15 -35.91
N LYS A 82 35.36 1.36 -34.60
CA LYS A 82 35.59 0.32 -33.58
C LYS A 82 34.30 -0.26 -33.01
N PHE A 83 33.14 0.28 -33.41
CA PHE A 83 31.84 -0.15 -32.90
C PHE A 83 31.52 -1.57 -33.42
N PRO A 84 31.42 -2.59 -32.54
CA PRO A 84 31.38 -3.98 -32.98
C PRO A 84 29.99 -4.44 -33.42
N PHE A 85 28.93 -3.72 -33.04
CA PHE A 85 27.55 -4.16 -33.24
C PHE A 85 27.00 -3.72 -34.59
N THR A 86 26.54 -4.68 -35.38
CA THR A 86 26.09 -4.46 -36.76
C THR A 86 24.56 -4.36 -36.91
N ASP A 87 23.81 -4.52 -35.81
CA ASP A 87 22.35 -4.64 -35.81
C ASP A 87 21.62 -3.37 -35.32
N LEU A 88 22.34 -2.25 -35.15
CA LEU A 88 21.74 -0.95 -34.82
C LEU A 88 21.33 -0.11 -36.04
N ASP A 89 21.62 -0.56 -37.27
CA ASP A 89 21.25 0.14 -38.52
C ASP A 89 19.80 -0.10 -39.00
N ASN A 90 18.95 -0.64 -38.12
CA ASN A 90 17.56 -0.95 -38.43
C ASN A 90 16.61 -0.09 -37.58
N GLY A 91 16.78 1.24 -37.60
CA GLY A 91 15.96 2.19 -36.84
C GLY A 91 16.45 2.47 -35.41
N TYR A 92 17.68 2.03 -35.09
CA TYR A 92 18.33 2.18 -33.79
C TYR A 92 19.64 2.99 -33.88
N GLU A 93 19.85 3.73 -34.95
CA GLU A 93 21.06 4.51 -35.19
C GLU A 93 21.28 5.56 -34.10
N TRP A 94 20.18 6.09 -33.56
CA TRP A 94 20.16 7.01 -32.43
C TRP A 94 20.78 6.41 -31.17
N ALA A 95 20.71 5.09 -30.98
CA ALA A 95 21.22 4.40 -29.81
C ALA A 95 22.73 4.12 -29.88
N LYS A 96 23.33 4.18 -31.08
CA LYS A 96 24.74 3.83 -31.31
C LYS A 96 25.72 4.57 -30.39
N PRO A 97 25.61 5.89 -30.16
CA PRO A 97 26.55 6.57 -29.28
C PRO A 97 26.53 6.06 -27.85
N TYR A 98 25.34 5.78 -27.34
CA TYR A 98 25.12 5.33 -25.98
C TYR A 98 25.62 3.89 -25.78
N VAL A 99 25.26 3.00 -26.70
CA VAL A 99 25.72 1.59 -26.68
C VAL A 99 27.23 1.52 -26.84
N ALA A 100 27.83 2.31 -27.74
CA ALA A 100 29.27 2.34 -27.95
C ALA A 100 30.03 2.76 -26.70
N TRP A 101 29.55 3.80 -26.01
CA TRP A 101 30.17 4.29 -24.79
C TRP A 101 30.02 3.29 -23.64
N LEU A 102 28.83 2.73 -23.39
CA LEU A 102 28.64 1.70 -22.35
C LEU A 102 29.52 0.47 -22.60
N TYR A 103 29.68 0.07 -23.86
CA TYR A 103 30.52 -1.06 -24.21
C TYR A 103 32.00 -0.77 -23.93
N ASN A 104 32.46 0.44 -24.26
CA ASN A 104 33.82 0.89 -23.95
C ASN A 104 34.11 0.91 -22.45
N GLU A 105 33.17 1.42 -21.65
CA GLU A 105 33.29 1.49 -20.20
C GLU A 105 33.08 0.14 -19.49
N GLY A 106 32.79 -0.93 -20.24
CA GLY A 106 32.52 -2.26 -19.67
C GLY A 106 31.20 -2.34 -18.89
N LEU A 107 30.30 -1.37 -19.09
CA LEU A 107 29.00 -1.31 -18.43
C LEU A 107 27.95 -2.19 -19.13
N THR A 108 28.14 -2.48 -20.43
CA THR A 108 27.27 -3.39 -21.18
C THR A 108 28.06 -4.40 -22.00
N SER A 109 27.38 -5.50 -22.34
CA SER A 109 27.85 -6.51 -23.29
C SER A 109 26.78 -6.73 -24.36
N GLY A 110 27.22 -7.08 -25.58
CA GLY A 110 26.29 -7.50 -26.64
C GLY A 110 25.61 -8.83 -26.33
N ALA A 111 24.54 -9.12 -27.06
CA ALA A 111 23.93 -10.46 -27.09
C ALA A 111 24.91 -11.48 -27.71
N THR A 112 25.72 -11.01 -28.67
CA THR A 112 26.89 -11.73 -29.19
C THR A 112 28.08 -10.77 -29.33
N ALA A 113 29.20 -11.26 -29.88
CA ALA A 113 30.34 -10.41 -30.19
C ALA A 113 30.03 -9.29 -31.21
N THR A 114 28.99 -9.44 -32.04
CA THR A 114 28.67 -8.49 -33.12
C THR A 114 27.20 -8.06 -33.15
N THR A 115 26.39 -8.48 -32.17
CA THR A 115 24.98 -8.08 -32.07
C THR A 115 24.64 -7.58 -30.67
N PHE A 116 23.84 -6.52 -30.60
CA PHE A 116 23.36 -5.93 -29.36
C PHE A 116 21.90 -6.29 -29.04
N GLU A 117 21.10 -6.60 -30.07
CA GLU A 117 19.65 -6.81 -30.03
C GLU A 117 18.88 -5.59 -29.50
N PRO A 118 19.00 -4.42 -30.16
CA PRO A 118 18.49 -3.17 -29.62
C PRO A 118 16.97 -3.15 -29.39
N GLY A 119 16.20 -3.84 -30.23
CA GLY A 119 14.73 -3.88 -30.13
C GLY A 119 14.15 -5.02 -29.29
N ASN A 120 15.00 -5.86 -28.69
CA ASN A 120 14.52 -6.86 -27.72
C ASN A 120 14.13 -6.14 -26.43
N LYS A 121 13.08 -6.65 -25.75
CA LYS A 121 12.70 -6.14 -24.42
C LYS A 121 13.89 -6.24 -23.47
N CYS A 122 14.18 -5.16 -22.76
CA CYS A 122 15.13 -5.20 -21.66
C CYS A 122 14.46 -5.90 -20.48
N THR A 123 15.17 -6.82 -19.82
CA THR A 123 14.65 -7.49 -18.62
C THR A 123 15.10 -6.77 -17.36
N ALA A 124 14.37 -6.94 -16.25
CA ALA A 124 14.77 -6.42 -14.93
C ALA A 124 16.22 -6.79 -14.61
N GLN A 125 16.59 -8.07 -14.78
CA GLN A 125 17.94 -8.58 -14.56
C GLN A 125 19.01 -7.86 -15.41
N GLN A 126 18.73 -7.56 -16.68
CA GLN A 126 19.65 -6.82 -17.55
C GLN A 126 19.85 -5.39 -17.03
N TYR A 127 18.77 -4.70 -16.69
CA TYR A 127 18.86 -3.33 -16.21
C TYR A 127 19.51 -3.23 -14.83
N THR A 128 19.18 -4.14 -13.90
CA THR A 128 19.86 -4.28 -12.61
C THR A 128 21.35 -4.46 -12.79
N THR A 129 21.78 -5.30 -13.73
CA THR A 129 23.21 -5.51 -14.02
C THR A 129 23.89 -4.21 -14.46
N PHE A 130 23.24 -3.40 -15.29
CA PHE A 130 23.78 -2.09 -15.67
C PHE A 130 23.94 -1.17 -14.46
N LEU A 131 22.95 -1.11 -13.56
CA LEU A 131 23.02 -0.28 -12.36
C LEU A 131 24.15 -0.72 -11.42
N MET A 132 24.30 -2.03 -11.21
CA MET A 132 25.37 -2.55 -10.34
C MET A 132 26.76 -2.23 -10.92
N ARG A 133 26.93 -2.35 -12.24
CA ARG A 133 28.17 -1.94 -12.93
C ARG A 133 28.41 -0.43 -12.83
N ALA A 134 27.37 0.39 -12.99
CA ALA A 134 27.43 1.84 -12.82
C ALA A 134 27.84 2.25 -11.39
N LEU A 135 27.42 1.48 -10.38
CA LEU A 135 27.86 1.62 -8.99
C LEU A 135 29.29 1.07 -8.74
N GLY A 136 29.96 0.53 -9.77
CA GLY A 136 31.33 0.04 -9.70
C GLY A 136 31.49 -1.43 -9.30
N TYR A 137 30.39 -2.17 -9.17
CA TYR A 137 30.43 -3.61 -8.90
C TYR A 137 30.64 -4.41 -10.19
N SER A 138 31.34 -5.53 -10.12
CA SER A 138 31.66 -6.36 -11.29
C SER A 138 30.95 -7.71 -11.25
N ASP A 139 30.41 -8.13 -12.39
CA ASP A 139 29.87 -9.49 -12.62
C ASP A 139 30.79 -10.38 -13.47
N ALA A 140 32.02 -9.93 -13.72
CA ALA A 140 33.04 -10.73 -14.39
C ALA A 140 33.48 -11.92 -13.52
N GLU A 141 34.21 -12.88 -14.10
CA GLU A 141 34.78 -14.00 -13.36
C GLU A 141 35.65 -13.49 -12.18
N GLY A 142 35.31 -13.90 -10.95
CA GLY A 142 35.95 -13.42 -9.73
C GLY A 142 35.49 -12.04 -9.24
N GLY A 143 34.41 -11.50 -9.82
CA GLY A 143 33.79 -10.25 -9.44
C GLY A 143 32.98 -10.30 -8.13
N ASP A 144 32.18 -9.26 -7.91
CA ASP A 144 31.36 -9.09 -6.70
C ASP A 144 30.06 -9.90 -6.75
N PHE A 145 29.52 -10.17 -7.93
CA PHE A 145 28.29 -10.94 -8.14
C PHE A 145 28.36 -11.74 -9.45
N THR A 146 27.36 -12.58 -9.72
CA THR A 146 27.17 -13.26 -11.01
C THR A 146 25.90 -12.75 -11.67
N TYR A 147 25.81 -12.83 -13.00
CA TYR A 147 24.65 -12.32 -13.74
C TYR A 147 23.31 -12.89 -13.23
N ASP A 148 23.23 -14.20 -12.94
CA ASP A 148 22.05 -14.87 -12.39
C ASP A 148 21.69 -14.41 -10.96
N LYS A 149 22.60 -13.72 -10.28
CA LYS A 149 22.46 -13.16 -8.93
C LYS A 149 22.41 -11.64 -8.90
N ALA A 150 22.26 -10.98 -10.06
CA ALA A 150 22.23 -9.52 -10.14
C ALA A 150 21.13 -8.89 -9.27
N ILE A 151 19.91 -9.42 -9.34
CA ILE A 151 18.76 -8.93 -8.55
C ILE A 151 19.00 -9.15 -7.05
N ASP A 152 19.34 -10.38 -6.64
CA ASP A 152 19.65 -10.71 -5.24
C ASP A 152 20.72 -9.77 -4.66
N PHE A 153 21.79 -9.53 -5.41
CA PHE A 153 22.90 -8.66 -5.00
C PHE A 153 22.47 -7.20 -4.94
N ALA A 154 21.70 -6.72 -5.93
CA ALA A 154 21.17 -5.36 -5.94
C ALA A 154 20.19 -5.12 -4.78
N THR A 155 19.39 -6.12 -4.39
CA THR A 155 18.53 -6.05 -3.20
C THR A 155 19.37 -5.95 -1.93
N GLU A 156 20.48 -6.70 -1.81
CA GLU A 156 21.40 -6.56 -0.68
C GLU A 156 22.00 -5.14 -0.59
N LYS A 157 22.29 -4.53 -1.74
CA LYS A 157 22.81 -3.15 -1.83
C LYS A 157 21.74 -2.06 -1.71
N GLY A 158 20.46 -2.43 -1.64
CA GLY A 158 19.33 -1.50 -1.54
C GLY A 158 19.04 -0.73 -2.84
N VAL A 159 19.41 -1.29 -3.99
CA VAL A 159 19.14 -0.69 -5.31
C VAL A 159 17.77 -1.11 -5.84
N VAL A 160 17.35 -2.34 -5.54
CA VAL A 160 16.05 -2.89 -5.97
C VAL A 160 15.31 -3.52 -4.80
N ASP A 161 14.01 -3.33 -4.78
CA ASP A 161 13.08 -4.00 -3.87
C ASP A 161 11.73 -4.20 -4.58
N MET A 162 10.78 -4.79 -3.86
CA MET A 162 9.45 -5.06 -4.41
C MET A 162 8.61 -3.81 -4.70
N PHE A 163 9.04 -2.63 -4.25
CA PHE A 163 8.34 -1.36 -4.42
C PHE A 163 8.84 -0.55 -5.59
N ASN A 164 10.02 -0.86 -6.14
CA ASN A 164 10.61 -0.12 -7.26
C ASN A 164 10.86 -0.99 -8.51
N MET A 165 10.52 -2.27 -8.45
CA MET A 165 10.76 -3.21 -9.54
C MET A 165 9.76 -4.37 -9.52
N ASP A 166 8.97 -4.48 -10.60
CA ASP A 166 8.29 -5.72 -10.99
C ASP A 166 9.18 -6.52 -11.97
N ALA A 167 9.64 -7.70 -11.55
CA ALA A 167 10.48 -8.54 -12.40
C ALA A 167 9.69 -9.32 -13.46
N ASP A 168 8.41 -9.61 -13.18
CA ASP A 168 7.54 -10.38 -14.05
C ASP A 168 6.90 -9.49 -15.14
N ASP A 169 6.63 -8.22 -14.81
CA ASP A 169 6.11 -7.22 -15.74
C ASP A 169 6.97 -5.95 -15.78
N PHE A 170 8.24 -6.10 -16.17
CA PHE A 170 9.22 -5.01 -16.16
C PHE A 170 8.95 -3.91 -17.19
N MET A 171 8.63 -2.71 -16.71
CA MET A 171 8.25 -1.52 -17.47
C MET A 171 9.28 -0.40 -17.40
N ARG A 172 9.11 0.63 -18.24
CA ARG A 172 9.92 1.85 -18.20
C ARG A 172 9.78 2.58 -16.88
N ASP A 173 8.64 2.43 -16.21
CA ASP A 173 8.42 2.97 -14.87
C ASP A 173 9.39 2.36 -13.84
N ASP A 174 9.60 1.04 -13.85
CA ASP A 174 10.58 0.36 -12.98
C ASP A 174 12.01 0.86 -13.26
N VAL A 175 12.37 1.05 -14.53
CA VAL A 175 13.68 1.60 -14.92
C VAL A 175 13.91 2.97 -14.26
N VAL A 176 12.89 3.81 -14.23
CA VAL A 176 12.91 5.14 -13.59
C VAL A 176 13.05 5.01 -12.07
N ALA A 177 12.23 4.18 -11.43
CA ALA A 177 12.26 4.01 -9.98
C ALA A 177 13.59 3.41 -9.48
N MET A 178 14.09 2.40 -10.19
CA MET A 178 15.41 1.80 -9.93
C MET A 178 16.54 2.81 -10.17
N SER A 179 16.46 3.64 -11.22
CA SER A 179 17.44 4.71 -11.49
C SER A 179 17.50 5.72 -10.34
N TYR A 180 16.34 6.21 -9.91
CA TYR A 180 16.26 7.20 -8.84
C TYR A 180 16.75 6.61 -7.52
N THR A 181 16.39 5.35 -7.23
CA THR A 181 16.91 4.62 -6.07
C THR A 181 18.43 4.48 -6.14
N ALA A 182 18.99 4.08 -7.29
CA ALA A 182 20.44 3.94 -7.47
C ALA A 182 21.21 5.24 -7.22
N LEU A 183 20.63 6.41 -7.55
CA LEU A 183 21.24 7.71 -7.23
C LEU A 183 21.45 7.93 -5.72
N SER A 184 20.63 7.30 -4.87
CA SER A 184 20.71 7.40 -3.41
C SER A 184 21.64 6.37 -2.75
N VAL A 185 22.14 5.40 -3.51
CA VAL A 185 22.95 4.29 -3.02
C VAL A 185 24.43 4.61 -3.13
N ALA A 186 25.21 4.23 -2.10
CA ALA A 186 26.65 4.39 -2.07
C ALA A 186 27.33 3.53 -3.16
N PRO A 187 28.10 4.12 -4.09
CA PRO A 187 28.90 3.36 -5.04
C PRO A 187 30.10 2.71 -4.35
N LYS A 188 30.70 1.71 -5.02
CA LYS A 188 31.89 1.00 -4.54
C LYS A 188 33.11 1.92 -4.33
N SER A 189 33.14 3.09 -4.97
CA SER A 189 34.17 4.12 -4.83
C SER A 189 34.14 4.84 -3.48
N GLY A 190 33.07 4.72 -2.69
CA GLY A 190 33.03 5.16 -1.28
C GLY A 190 32.39 6.52 -1.03
N GLU A 191 31.85 7.19 -2.04
CA GLU A 191 31.00 8.36 -1.86
C GLU A 191 29.71 7.99 -1.10
N THR A 192 29.10 8.99 -0.48
CA THR A 192 27.87 8.80 0.31
C THR A 192 26.72 8.21 -0.52
N ASP A 193 26.61 8.64 -1.78
CA ASP A 193 25.63 8.18 -2.76
C ASP A 193 26.12 8.47 -4.19
N LEU A 194 25.53 7.80 -5.19
CA LEU A 194 25.91 7.93 -6.59
C LEU A 194 25.69 9.37 -7.09
N LEU A 195 24.64 10.06 -6.67
CA LEU A 195 24.43 11.47 -7.03
C LEU A 195 25.59 12.36 -6.58
N THR A 196 26.10 12.14 -5.36
CA THR A 196 27.29 12.85 -4.85
C THR A 196 28.51 12.60 -5.72
N LYS A 197 28.71 11.35 -6.17
CA LYS A 197 29.76 11.03 -7.14
C LYS A 197 29.58 11.80 -8.45
N LEU A 198 28.37 11.80 -9.01
CA LEU A 198 28.08 12.48 -10.28
C LEU A 198 28.28 14.00 -10.21
N VAL A 199 27.95 14.63 -9.07
CA VAL A 199 28.26 16.04 -8.81
C VAL A 199 29.77 16.26 -8.74
N GLY A 200 30.50 15.39 -8.04
CA GLY A 200 31.97 15.43 -7.96
C GLY A 200 32.65 15.30 -9.33
N ASP A 201 32.10 14.44 -10.19
CA ASP A 201 32.54 14.22 -11.57
C ASP A 201 32.08 15.34 -12.53
N LYS A 202 31.30 16.32 -12.05
CA LYS A 202 30.68 17.40 -12.83
C LYS A 202 29.72 16.90 -13.92
N ALA A 203 29.19 15.70 -13.75
CA ALA A 203 28.16 15.12 -14.62
C ALA A 203 26.76 15.68 -14.29
N VAL A 204 26.56 16.12 -13.04
CA VAL A 204 25.32 16.76 -12.57
C VAL A 204 25.64 18.11 -11.94
N ASP A 205 24.77 19.09 -12.19
CA ASP A 205 24.88 20.43 -11.59
C ASP A 205 24.64 20.37 -10.07
N ALA A 206 25.52 21.02 -9.31
CA ALA A 206 25.49 20.96 -7.84
C ALA A 206 24.28 21.68 -7.23
N GLU A 207 23.81 22.78 -7.83
CA GLU A 207 22.67 23.53 -7.32
C GLU A 207 21.37 22.74 -7.53
N LYS A 208 21.24 22.09 -8.70
CA LYS A 208 20.12 21.19 -8.99
C LYS A 208 20.13 19.93 -8.13
N ALA A 209 21.30 19.38 -7.82
CA ALA A 209 21.42 18.16 -7.02
C ALA A 209 21.16 18.39 -5.52
N ALA A 210 21.44 19.59 -5.00
CA ALA A 210 21.42 19.84 -3.55
C ALA A 210 20.08 19.50 -2.85
N PRO A 211 18.89 19.84 -3.39
CA PRO A 211 17.62 19.42 -2.79
C PRO A 211 17.46 17.91 -2.73
N VAL A 212 17.84 17.20 -3.81
CA VAL A 212 17.73 15.74 -3.91
C VAL A 212 18.70 15.04 -2.95
N GLN A 213 19.95 15.52 -2.87
CA GLN A 213 20.92 15.03 -1.88
C GLN A 213 20.43 15.23 -0.45
N LYS A 214 19.72 16.33 -0.18
CA LYS A 214 19.14 16.58 1.15
C LYS A 214 18.03 15.56 1.47
N THR A 215 17.17 15.24 0.50
CA THR A 215 16.19 14.16 0.62
C THR A 215 16.86 12.83 0.93
N PHE A 216 17.90 12.45 0.18
CA PHE A 216 18.64 11.19 0.39
C PHE A 216 19.29 11.11 1.77
N GLU A 217 19.95 12.20 2.20
CA GLU A 217 20.53 12.29 3.54
C GLU A 217 19.47 12.12 4.63
N THR A 218 18.36 12.84 4.50
CA THR A 218 17.29 12.84 5.50
C THR A 218 16.62 11.46 5.58
N LEU A 219 16.35 10.82 4.43
CA LEU A 219 15.78 9.47 4.38
C LEU A 219 16.74 8.42 4.94
N ARG A 220 18.03 8.52 4.66
CA ARG A 220 19.05 7.64 5.25
C ARG A 220 19.10 7.77 6.77
N ASN A 221 19.07 9.00 7.29
CA ASN A 221 19.03 9.25 8.74
C ASN A 221 17.74 8.70 9.37
N PHE A 222 16.60 8.89 8.72
CA PHE A 222 15.32 8.29 9.13
C PHE A 222 15.42 6.78 9.19
N ASN A 223 15.92 6.14 8.12
CA ASN A 223 16.06 4.70 8.02
C ASN A 223 17.02 4.11 9.07
N GLU A 224 18.10 4.81 9.42
CA GLU A 224 18.98 4.41 10.53
C GLU A 224 18.28 4.53 11.90
N ALA A 225 17.56 5.62 12.15
CA ALA A 225 16.78 5.78 13.38
C ALA A 225 15.67 4.72 13.48
N TYR A 226 14.99 4.44 12.38
CA TYR A 226 13.93 3.46 12.27
C TYR A 226 14.42 2.03 12.54
N LYS A 227 15.62 1.66 12.06
CA LYS A 227 16.24 0.36 12.36
C LYS A 227 16.39 0.10 13.86
N ALA A 228 16.68 1.13 14.66
CA ALA A 228 16.78 1.01 16.12
C ALA A 228 15.41 0.73 16.75
N VAL A 229 14.35 1.39 16.26
CA VAL A 229 12.97 1.15 16.71
C VAL A 229 12.49 -0.24 16.32
N ALA A 230 12.79 -0.69 15.11
CA ALA A 230 12.37 -1.97 14.55
C ALA A 230 12.87 -3.20 15.36
N ALA A 231 13.74 -3.01 16.35
CA ALA A 231 14.16 -4.04 17.30
C ALA A 231 13.25 -4.16 18.54
N THR A 232 12.29 -3.24 18.72
CA THR A 232 11.39 -3.19 19.88
C THR A 232 10.16 -4.06 19.65
N THR A 233 9.92 -5.05 20.52
CA THR A 233 8.79 -6.00 20.41
C THR A 233 7.61 -5.67 21.32
N SER A 234 7.68 -4.54 22.04
CA SER A 234 6.68 -4.16 23.03
C SER A 234 6.57 -2.65 23.19
N ALA A 235 5.33 -2.18 23.36
CA ALA A 235 5.01 -0.77 23.56
C ALA A 235 3.84 -0.59 24.55
N ASP A 236 3.89 0.49 25.32
CA ASP A 236 2.76 1.04 26.08
C ASP A 236 2.58 2.48 25.59
N ALA A 237 1.47 2.76 24.93
CA ALA A 237 1.22 4.02 24.24
C ALA A 237 -0.22 4.50 24.47
N THR A 238 -0.44 5.79 24.18
CA THR A 238 -1.77 6.35 23.95
C THR A 238 -1.93 6.67 22.49
N ALA A 239 -3.06 6.32 21.90
CA ALA A 239 -3.45 6.67 20.54
C ALA A 239 -4.73 7.50 20.60
N ASP A 240 -4.65 8.73 20.12
CA ASP A 240 -5.78 9.60 19.87
C ASP A 240 -6.00 9.62 18.35
N PHE A 241 -7.24 9.50 17.88
CA PHE A 241 -7.55 9.70 16.47
C PHE A 241 -8.85 10.46 16.27
N THR A 242 -8.93 11.15 15.14
CA THR A 242 -10.17 11.73 14.61
C THR A 242 -10.33 11.27 13.18
N MET A 243 -11.55 10.89 12.84
CA MET A 243 -11.91 10.42 11.51
C MET A 243 -13.15 11.17 11.06
N ASN A 244 -13.17 11.62 9.82
CA ASN A 244 -14.38 12.05 9.16
C ASN A 244 -14.63 11.10 7.98
N MET A 245 -15.85 10.59 7.90
CA MET A 245 -16.34 9.77 6.81
C MET A 245 -17.46 10.52 6.11
N LYS A 246 -17.35 10.70 4.80
CA LYS A 246 -18.36 11.37 4.00
C LYS A 246 -18.85 10.45 2.89
N VAL A 247 -20.16 10.30 2.81
CA VAL A 247 -20.87 9.55 1.76
C VAL A 247 -21.95 10.47 1.22
N GLU A 248 -21.81 10.91 -0.03
CA GLU A 248 -22.70 11.92 -0.65
C GLU A 248 -22.86 13.17 0.25
N ASP A 249 -24.07 13.43 0.76
CA ASP A 249 -24.39 14.54 1.64
C ASP A 249 -24.27 14.19 3.14
N LEU A 250 -24.06 12.91 3.47
CA LEU A 250 -23.90 12.43 4.84
C LEU A 250 -22.44 12.54 5.29
N SER A 251 -22.21 13.17 6.44
CA SER A 251 -20.88 13.29 7.06
C SER A 251 -20.93 12.78 8.49
N VAL A 252 -20.09 11.80 8.81
CA VAL A 252 -19.99 11.20 10.14
C VAL A 252 -18.61 11.50 10.70
N ASP A 253 -18.57 12.18 11.85
CA ASP A 253 -17.33 12.40 12.58
C ASP A 253 -17.18 11.37 13.68
N ALA A 254 -15.99 10.81 13.80
CA ALA A 254 -15.61 9.91 14.88
C ALA A 254 -14.32 10.38 15.55
N ALA A 255 -14.23 10.22 16.86
CA ALA A 255 -13.04 10.53 17.63
C ALA A 255 -12.77 9.42 18.65
N GLY A 256 -11.54 8.94 18.68
CA GLY A 256 -11.12 7.83 19.52
C GLY A 256 -9.99 8.23 20.45
N LYS A 257 -10.01 7.70 21.68
CA LYS A 257 -8.87 7.78 22.60
C LYS A 257 -8.63 6.42 23.23
N PHE A 258 -7.44 5.89 23.02
CA PHE A 258 -7.07 4.53 23.38
C PHE A 258 -5.77 4.50 24.16
N ASN A 259 -5.71 3.67 25.19
CA ASN A 259 -4.46 3.16 25.73
C ASN A 259 -4.18 1.82 25.07
N VAL A 260 -2.98 1.66 24.52
CA VAL A 260 -2.57 0.46 23.79
C VAL A 260 -1.32 -0.09 24.47
N GLN A 261 -1.40 -1.34 24.89
CA GLN A 261 -0.28 -2.11 25.43
C GLN A 261 -0.13 -3.35 24.58
N VAL A 262 1.10 -3.61 24.15
CA VAL A 262 1.39 -4.73 23.27
C VAL A 262 2.73 -5.35 23.61
N LYS A 263 2.79 -6.67 23.57
CA LYS A 263 4.00 -7.45 23.48
C LYS A 263 3.78 -8.52 22.44
N ALA A 264 4.65 -8.57 21.45
CA ALA A 264 4.52 -9.56 20.42
C ALA A 264 5.91 -9.99 19.97
N ASP A 265 6.29 -11.22 20.33
CA ASP A 265 7.48 -11.85 19.76
C ASP A 265 7.07 -12.42 18.41
N PRO A 266 7.75 -12.07 17.34
CA PRO A 266 7.21 -12.37 16.04
C PRO A 266 7.65 -13.73 15.53
N ALA A 267 8.63 -14.36 16.20
CA ALA A 267 8.88 -15.78 16.05
C ALA A 267 7.81 -16.65 16.74
N LYS A 268 6.95 -16.02 17.55
CA LYS A 268 5.95 -16.64 18.43
C LYS A 268 4.68 -15.79 18.44
N LEU A 269 4.13 -15.48 17.26
CA LEU A 269 2.94 -14.62 17.16
C LEU A 269 1.75 -15.19 17.93
N GLU A 270 1.69 -16.52 18.09
CA GLU A 270 0.73 -17.19 18.96
C GLU A 270 0.83 -16.79 20.45
N GLU A 271 1.98 -16.28 20.89
CA GLU A 271 2.22 -15.77 22.25
C GLU A 271 1.95 -14.25 22.36
N MET A 272 1.36 -13.63 21.33
CA MET A 272 1.06 -12.20 21.35
C MET A 272 0.16 -11.83 22.52
N GLN A 273 0.51 -10.71 23.15
CA GLN A 273 -0.22 -10.09 24.24
C GLN A 273 -0.63 -8.67 23.83
N MET A 274 -1.91 -8.36 23.97
CA MET A 274 -2.43 -7.03 23.68
C MET A 274 -3.47 -6.64 24.73
N ALA A 275 -3.50 -5.35 25.07
CA ALA A 275 -4.60 -4.71 25.76
C ALA A 275 -4.82 -3.33 25.14
N MET A 276 -5.99 -3.11 24.58
CA MET A 276 -6.46 -1.84 24.06
C MET A 276 -7.72 -1.45 24.83
N THR A 277 -7.69 -0.30 25.50
CA THR A 277 -8.84 0.20 26.26
C THR A 277 -9.09 1.65 25.93
N GLY A 278 -10.35 2.01 25.70
CA GLY A 278 -10.68 3.36 25.31
C GLY A 278 -12.16 3.56 25.01
N SER A 279 -12.43 4.66 24.32
CA SER A 279 -13.77 5.00 23.86
C SER A 279 -13.71 5.59 22.47
N LEU A 280 -14.68 5.22 21.66
CA LEU A 280 -14.99 5.85 20.39
C LEU A 280 -16.22 6.73 20.56
N THR A 281 -16.09 8.02 20.26
CA THR A 281 -17.22 8.93 20.12
C THR A 281 -17.59 8.99 18.65
N VAL A 282 -18.85 8.69 18.31
CA VAL A 282 -19.39 8.85 16.95
C VAL A 282 -20.47 9.93 16.97
N ASN A 283 -20.38 10.87 16.04
CA ASN A 283 -21.35 11.93 15.84
C ASN A 283 -22.14 11.61 14.58
N VAL A 284 -23.39 11.17 14.74
CA VAL A 284 -24.27 10.76 13.64
C VAL A 284 -25.24 11.90 13.31
N PRO A 285 -25.33 12.36 12.05
CA PRO A 285 -26.36 13.30 11.63
C PRO A 285 -27.75 12.65 11.71
N THR A 286 -28.74 13.37 12.25
CA THR A 286 -30.15 12.94 12.27
C THR A 286 -30.94 13.64 11.17
N GLU A 287 -32.09 13.07 10.78
CA GLU A 287 -32.97 13.58 9.71
C GLU A 287 -33.40 15.05 9.90
N ASP A 288 -33.40 15.56 11.14
CA ASP A 288 -33.73 16.95 11.49
C ASP A 288 -32.56 17.94 11.29
N GLY A 289 -31.40 17.48 10.80
CA GLY A 289 -30.18 18.28 10.66
C GLY A 289 -29.46 18.53 12.00
N LYS A 290 -29.76 17.75 13.04
CA LYS A 290 -29.03 17.76 14.33
C LYS A 290 -27.98 16.65 14.33
N THR A 291 -27.07 16.69 15.29
CA THR A 291 -26.05 15.65 15.49
C THR A 291 -26.32 14.93 16.81
N GLU A 292 -26.45 13.61 16.76
CA GLU A 292 -26.52 12.77 17.96
C GLU A 292 -25.14 12.20 18.26
N LYS A 293 -24.70 12.35 19.51
CA LYS A 293 -23.41 11.87 19.99
C LYS A 293 -23.59 10.52 20.67
N MET A 294 -22.89 9.52 20.17
CA MET A 294 -22.84 8.17 20.74
C MET A 294 -21.43 7.87 21.24
N ASP A 295 -21.28 7.66 22.55
CA ASP A 295 -20.02 7.22 23.15
C ASP A 295 -20.02 5.70 23.30
N VAL A 296 -19.10 5.04 22.61
CA VAL A 296 -18.93 3.59 22.55
C VAL A 296 -17.66 3.22 23.31
N PRO A 297 -17.75 2.88 24.62
CA PRO A 297 -16.63 2.31 25.33
C PRO A 297 -16.30 0.94 24.73
N MET A 298 -15.01 0.71 24.48
CA MET A 298 -14.53 -0.53 23.92
C MET A 298 -13.22 -0.96 24.55
N GLU A 299 -13.12 -2.26 24.77
CA GLU A 299 -11.92 -2.91 25.28
C GLU A 299 -11.64 -4.14 24.41
N MET A 300 -10.38 -4.31 24.04
CA MET A 300 -9.90 -5.48 23.31
C MET A 300 -8.65 -6.01 23.99
N TYR A 301 -8.60 -7.32 24.21
CA TYR A 301 -7.46 -7.99 24.80
C TYR A 301 -7.08 -9.20 23.94
N VAL A 302 -5.79 -9.44 23.79
CA VAL A 302 -5.27 -10.67 23.20
C VAL A 302 -4.39 -11.35 24.22
N LYS A 303 -4.66 -12.63 24.47
CA LYS A 303 -3.89 -13.44 25.40
C LYS A 303 -3.96 -14.90 24.96
N ASP A 304 -2.79 -15.55 24.89
CA ASP A 304 -2.67 -16.99 24.63
C ASP A 304 -3.42 -17.45 23.36
N GLY A 305 -3.38 -16.64 22.29
CA GLY A 305 -4.06 -16.94 21.02
C GLY A 305 -5.58 -16.69 21.02
N VAL A 306 -6.14 -16.05 22.05
CA VAL A 306 -7.57 -15.72 22.13
C VAL A 306 -7.75 -14.20 22.13
N ALA A 307 -8.67 -13.71 21.30
CA ALA A 307 -9.15 -12.33 21.32
C ALA A 307 -10.37 -12.22 22.24
N TYR A 308 -10.37 -11.21 23.11
CA TYR A 308 -11.47 -10.86 24.00
C TYR A 308 -11.90 -9.43 23.70
N THR A 309 -13.16 -9.23 23.37
CA THR A 309 -13.71 -7.92 23.01
C THR A 309 -14.89 -7.61 23.92
N ASN A 310 -14.85 -6.44 24.55
CA ASN A 310 -15.97 -5.88 25.30
C ASN A 310 -16.40 -4.58 24.62
N MET A 311 -17.56 -4.60 23.97
CA MET A 311 -18.17 -3.41 23.37
C MET A 311 -19.46 -3.10 24.09
N MET A 312 -19.55 -1.91 24.70
CA MET A 312 -20.74 -1.47 25.44
C MET A 312 -21.26 -2.49 26.48
N GLY A 313 -20.36 -3.28 27.08
CA GLY A 313 -20.69 -4.32 28.06
C GLY A 313 -20.92 -5.73 27.46
N SER A 314 -20.97 -5.85 26.14
CA SER A 314 -21.07 -7.15 25.45
C SER A 314 -19.70 -7.81 25.35
N LYS A 315 -19.48 -8.83 26.18
CA LYS A 315 -18.20 -9.56 26.31
C LYS A 315 -18.16 -10.80 25.42
N MET A 316 -17.31 -10.76 24.40
CA MET A 316 -17.14 -11.84 23.42
C MET A 316 -15.70 -12.32 23.37
N LYS A 317 -15.48 -13.64 23.24
CA LYS A 317 -14.15 -14.21 22.98
C LYS A 317 -14.16 -15.03 21.69
N GLN A 318 -13.03 -15.04 20.99
CA GLN A 318 -12.82 -15.80 19.77
C GLN A 318 -11.36 -16.24 19.67
N ASP A 319 -11.13 -17.49 19.24
CA ASP A 319 -9.79 -17.97 18.93
C ASP A 319 -9.22 -17.22 17.72
N LEU A 320 -7.99 -16.71 17.87
CA LEU A 320 -7.25 -16.08 16.79
C LEU A 320 -6.50 -17.14 16.00
N ASP A 321 -7.05 -17.57 14.87
CA ASP A 321 -6.29 -18.31 13.87
C ASP A 321 -5.42 -17.36 13.05
N LEU A 322 -4.32 -16.91 13.66
CA LEU A 322 -3.35 -16.02 13.02
C LEU A 322 -2.73 -16.64 11.76
N LYS A 323 -2.65 -17.97 11.66
CA LYS A 323 -2.08 -18.65 10.48
C LYS A 323 -3.00 -18.53 9.28
N THR A 324 -4.30 -18.70 9.49
CA THR A 324 -5.29 -18.51 8.43
C THR A 324 -5.47 -17.03 8.12
N ALA A 325 -5.50 -16.15 9.12
CA ALA A 325 -5.61 -14.70 8.91
C ALA A 325 -4.43 -14.10 8.12
N LEU A 326 -3.23 -14.67 8.28
CA LEU A 326 -2.02 -14.24 7.56
C LEU A 326 -1.74 -15.08 6.30
N LYS A 327 -2.67 -15.94 5.88
CA LYS A 327 -2.49 -16.77 4.67
C LYS A 327 -2.57 -15.88 3.43
N GLY A 328 -1.49 -15.82 2.66
CA GLY A 328 -1.34 -14.91 1.51
C GLY A 328 -0.43 -13.71 1.79
N PHE A 329 -0.03 -13.51 3.05
CA PHE A 329 0.97 -12.52 3.43
C PHE A 329 2.33 -13.17 3.52
N ASP A 330 3.26 -12.74 2.68
CA ASP A 330 4.67 -13.07 2.89
C ASP A 330 5.21 -12.26 4.07
N MET A 331 5.00 -12.81 5.27
CA MET A 331 5.53 -12.24 6.50
C MET A 331 7.05 -12.07 6.46
N GLN A 332 7.77 -12.83 5.62
CA GLN A 332 9.21 -12.68 5.47
C GLN A 332 9.57 -11.41 4.68
N GLN A 333 8.77 -11.02 3.70
CA GLN A 333 8.94 -9.75 2.97
C GLN A 333 8.59 -8.54 3.84
N LEU A 334 7.44 -8.55 4.52
CA LEU A 334 7.02 -7.47 5.42
C LEU A 334 7.99 -7.28 6.59
N THR A 335 8.56 -8.37 7.09
CA THR A 335 9.56 -8.30 8.16
C THR A 335 10.98 -8.09 7.66
N GLY A 336 11.19 -8.17 6.35
CA GLY A 336 12.39 -7.75 5.63
C GLY A 336 12.55 -6.24 5.64
N MET A 337 11.46 -5.49 5.46
CA MET A 337 11.45 -4.02 5.41
C MET A 337 12.03 -3.38 6.67
N THR A 338 13.31 -3.00 6.61
CA THR A 338 13.99 -2.21 7.65
C THR A 338 14.00 -0.72 7.36
N THR A 339 13.53 -0.34 6.18
CA THR A 339 13.78 0.95 5.57
C THR A 339 12.56 1.36 4.78
N MET A 340 12.26 2.65 4.79
CA MET A 340 11.31 3.24 3.87
C MET A 340 11.94 3.28 2.47
N PRO A 341 11.31 2.64 1.46
CA PRO A 341 11.75 2.73 0.07
C PRO A 341 11.67 4.16 -0.43
N LEU A 342 12.67 4.61 -1.20
CA LEU A 342 12.72 5.97 -1.71
C LEU A 342 11.52 6.29 -2.63
N CYS A 343 11.09 5.34 -3.45
CA CYS A 343 9.97 5.53 -4.38
C CYS A 343 8.62 5.81 -3.68
N MET A 344 8.48 5.42 -2.41
CA MET A 344 7.29 5.67 -1.59
C MET A 344 7.32 7.03 -0.89
N VAL A 345 8.41 7.79 -1.00
CA VAL A 345 8.59 9.08 -0.33
C VAL A 345 8.43 10.20 -1.36
N ASP A 346 7.43 11.05 -1.17
CA ASP A 346 7.29 12.29 -1.93
C ASP A 346 8.22 13.38 -1.38
N SER A 347 8.17 13.60 -0.07
CA SER A 347 9.07 14.53 0.61
C SER A 347 9.42 14.08 2.01
N ILE A 348 10.60 14.48 2.50
CA ILE A 348 11.01 14.26 3.88
C ILE A 348 11.85 15.43 4.40
N SER A 349 11.61 15.82 5.64
CA SER A 349 12.40 16.82 6.36
C SER A 349 12.70 16.35 7.79
N GLN A 350 13.74 16.93 8.39
CA GLN A 350 14.18 16.60 9.74
C GLN A 350 14.36 17.87 10.58
N ASP A 351 13.81 17.87 11.79
CA ASP A 351 14.05 18.85 12.85
C ASP A 351 14.46 18.12 14.13
N GLY A 352 15.76 18.14 14.44
CA GLY A 352 16.33 17.34 15.53
C GLY A 352 16.09 15.83 15.33
N ASN A 353 15.29 15.23 16.21
CA ASN A 353 14.91 13.82 16.14
C ASN A 353 13.51 13.59 15.56
N THR A 354 12.88 14.64 15.05
CA THR A 354 11.54 14.59 14.45
C THR A 354 11.68 14.63 12.93
N TYR A 355 11.03 13.70 12.26
CA TYR A 355 10.99 13.59 10.80
C TYR A 355 9.56 13.83 10.34
N LYS A 356 9.38 14.66 9.32
CA LYS A 356 8.09 14.85 8.64
C LYS A 356 8.22 14.30 7.24
N MET A 357 7.37 13.34 6.90
CA MET A 357 7.39 12.61 5.63
C MET A 357 6.01 12.67 4.99
N SER A 358 5.97 12.96 3.70
CA SER A 358 4.78 12.77 2.86
C SER A 358 5.01 11.58 1.96
N TYR A 359 4.02 10.69 1.89
CA TYR A 359 4.09 9.52 1.01
C TYR A 359 3.77 9.90 -0.43
N ASN A 360 4.43 9.21 -1.36
CA ASN A 360 4.09 9.26 -2.77
C ASN A 360 2.77 8.51 -2.99
N THR A 361 1.68 9.26 -3.12
CA THR A 361 0.34 8.71 -3.27
C THR A 361 0.12 8.01 -4.61
N GLU A 362 0.79 8.45 -5.68
CA GLU A 362 0.69 7.79 -6.99
C GLU A 362 1.33 6.41 -6.97
N ALA A 363 2.55 6.32 -6.42
CA ALA A 363 3.24 5.04 -6.26
C ALA A 363 2.47 4.13 -5.31
N PHE A 364 1.89 4.68 -4.24
CA PHE A 364 1.00 3.95 -3.33
C PHE A 364 -0.25 3.42 -4.05
N ASN A 365 -1.01 4.27 -4.74
CA ASN A 365 -2.25 3.87 -5.41
C ASN A 365 -2.03 2.85 -6.53
N GLY A 366 -0.91 2.96 -7.26
CA GLY A 366 -0.51 1.94 -8.24
C GLY A 366 -0.25 0.57 -7.60
N LEU A 367 0.38 0.55 -6.42
CA LEU A 367 0.56 -0.68 -5.63
C LEU A 367 -0.78 -1.30 -5.17
N PHE A 368 -1.75 -0.46 -4.79
CA PHE A 368 -3.01 -0.94 -4.20
C PHE A 368 -4.09 -1.30 -5.22
N THR A 369 -4.07 -0.72 -6.41
CA THR A 369 -5.11 -0.97 -7.43
C THR A 369 -5.17 -2.44 -7.86
N GLU A 370 -4.03 -3.07 -8.10
CA GLU A 370 -3.98 -4.45 -8.56
C GLU A 370 -4.20 -5.47 -7.42
N LEU A 371 -3.85 -5.09 -6.19
CA LEU A 371 -4.19 -5.87 -5.01
C LEU A 371 -5.70 -6.09 -4.88
N PHE A 372 -6.46 -5.03 -5.07
CA PHE A 372 -7.91 -5.13 -5.05
C PHE A 372 -8.46 -5.85 -6.28
N SER A 373 -7.84 -5.72 -7.45
CA SER A 373 -8.24 -6.51 -8.63
C SER A 373 -8.11 -8.02 -8.36
N GLN A 374 -7.03 -8.45 -7.69
CA GLN A 374 -6.82 -9.85 -7.30
C GLN A 374 -7.79 -10.34 -6.22
N MET A 375 -8.16 -9.50 -5.25
CA MET A 375 -9.14 -9.88 -4.21
C MET A 375 -10.58 -9.94 -4.75
N THR A 376 -10.92 -9.06 -5.70
CA THR A 376 -12.29 -8.93 -6.23
C THR A 376 -12.64 -10.02 -7.24
N THR A 377 -11.65 -10.63 -7.91
CA THR A 377 -11.85 -11.81 -8.77
C THR A 377 -12.32 -13.08 -8.03
N GLN A 378 -12.37 -13.07 -6.69
CA GLN A 378 -12.83 -14.20 -5.87
C GLN A 378 -14.31 -14.13 -5.46
N VAL A 379 -15.04 -13.08 -5.81
CA VAL A 379 -16.46 -12.96 -5.45
C VAL A 379 -17.33 -13.64 -6.52
N GLU A 380 -17.63 -14.93 -6.33
CA GLU A 380 -18.67 -15.60 -7.12
C GLU A 380 -20.06 -15.19 -6.63
N LEU A 381 -20.78 -14.40 -7.43
CA LEU A 381 -22.16 -14.04 -7.13
C LEU A 381 -23.11 -15.21 -7.38
N THR A 382 -23.93 -15.55 -6.38
CA THR A 382 -25.01 -16.53 -6.54
C THR A 382 -26.11 -15.97 -7.44
N GLU A 383 -26.90 -16.86 -8.06
CA GLU A 383 -28.06 -16.46 -8.88
C GLU A 383 -29.11 -15.66 -8.07
N GLU A 384 -29.22 -15.90 -6.76
CA GLU A 384 -30.08 -15.11 -5.86
C GLU A 384 -29.55 -13.68 -5.67
N MET A 385 -28.24 -13.51 -5.51
CA MET A 385 -27.61 -12.18 -5.40
C MET A 385 -27.76 -11.39 -6.71
N LYS A 386 -27.56 -12.04 -7.86
CA LYS A 386 -27.79 -11.43 -9.17
C LYS A 386 -29.25 -11.04 -9.38
N ALA A 387 -30.20 -11.86 -8.93
CA ALA A 387 -31.62 -11.55 -8.99
C ALA A 387 -32.02 -10.36 -8.09
N GLN A 388 -31.24 -10.07 -7.05
CA GLN A 388 -31.37 -8.86 -6.22
C GLN A 388 -30.70 -7.62 -6.82
N GLY A 389 -30.14 -7.72 -8.04
CA GLY A 389 -29.54 -6.61 -8.77
C GLY A 389 -28.07 -6.34 -8.43
N LEU A 390 -27.42 -7.23 -7.66
CA LEU A 390 -25.99 -7.13 -7.37
C LEU A 390 -25.17 -7.52 -8.61
N THR A 391 -24.19 -6.70 -8.97
CA THR A 391 -23.24 -6.96 -10.06
C THR A 391 -21.83 -7.15 -9.51
N GLU A 392 -20.97 -7.84 -10.25
CA GLU A 392 -19.56 -8.05 -9.86
C GLU A 392 -18.83 -6.70 -9.70
N ASP A 393 -19.19 -5.71 -10.51
CA ASP A 393 -18.66 -4.35 -10.42
C ASP A 393 -18.96 -3.66 -9.08
N MET A 394 -20.08 -4.00 -8.42
CA MET A 394 -20.39 -3.46 -7.09
C MET A 394 -19.42 -3.96 -6.03
N PHE A 395 -18.77 -5.11 -6.23
CA PHE A 395 -17.81 -5.65 -5.27
C PHE A 395 -16.38 -5.19 -5.56
N LYS A 396 -16.15 -4.40 -6.63
CA LYS A 396 -14.86 -3.76 -6.88
C LYS A 396 -14.56 -2.78 -5.76
N LEU A 397 -13.49 -3.04 -5.03
CA LEU A 397 -12.94 -2.12 -4.04
C LEU A 397 -11.91 -1.25 -4.76
N ALA A 398 -12.11 0.06 -4.76
CA ALA A 398 -11.09 1.01 -5.19
C ALA A 398 -10.65 1.84 -3.99
N LEU A 399 -9.35 2.10 -3.90
CA LEU A 399 -8.77 2.99 -2.89
C LEU A 399 -7.91 4.01 -3.61
N ASP A 400 -8.19 5.27 -3.36
CA ASP A 400 -7.44 6.41 -3.89
C ASP A 400 -6.93 7.24 -2.71
N LEU A 401 -5.66 7.05 -2.34
CA LEU A 401 -4.98 7.86 -1.35
C LEU A 401 -4.70 9.23 -1.97
N SER A 402 -5.26 10.28 -1.38
CA SER A 402 -5.02 11.66 -1.82
C SER A 402 -4.00 12.38 -0.95
N LYS A 403 -3.80 11.89 0.28
CA LYS A 403 -2.82 12.43 1.23
C LYS A 403 -2.40 11.37 2.23
N ALA A 404 -1.10 11.33 2.53
CA ALA A 404 -0.58 10.67 3.72
C ALA A 404 0.68 11.40 4.20
N ASP A 405 0.52 12.22 5.24
CA ASP A 405 1.62 12.87 5.95
C ASP A 405 1.85 12.18 7.28
N VAL A 406 3.10 11.93 7.64
CA VAL A 406 3.49 11.35 8.92
C VAL A 406 4.60 12.17 9.56
N GLU A 407 4.45 12.45 10.85
CA GLU A 407 5.47 13.05 11.70
C GLU A 407 5.93 12.02 12.74
N VAL A 408 7.21 11.64 12.70
CA VAL A 408 7.79 10.60 13.55
C VAL A 408 8.87 11.22 14.43
N THR A 409 8.76 11.06 15.75
CA THR A 409 9.78 11.52 16.71
C THR A 409 10.44 10.34 17.41
N PHE A 410 11.76 10.27 17.30
CA PHE A 410 12.58 9.23 17.94
C PHE A 410 13.20 9.70 19.26
N LYS A 411 13.23 8.83 20.28
CA LYS A 411 13.89 9.10 21.57
C LYS A 411 14.54 7.86 22.14
N ASN A 412 15.79 7.97 22.61
CA ASN A 412 16.55 6.88 23.23
C ASN A 412 16.60 5.57 22.40
N GLY A 413 16.57 5.66 21.07
CA GLY A 413 16.54 4.50 20.17
C GLY A 413 15.16 3.85 19.98
N GLY A 414 14.07 4.42 20.53
CA GLY A 414 12.69 3.98 20.32
C GLY A 414 11.82 5.03 19.61
N LEU A 415 10.65 4.60 19.11
CA LEU A 415 9.59 5.49 18.67
C LEU A 415 8.92 6.12 19.89
N TYR A 416 8.74 7.44 19.87
CA TYR A 416 8.17 8.15 21.01
C TYR A 416 6.88 8.89 20.69
N ASP A 417 6.83 9.59 19.57
CA ASP A 417 5.63 10.29 19.09
C ASP A 417 5.46 9.98 17.60
N GLU A 418 4.23 9.71 17.19
CA GLU A 418 3.88 9.52 15.79
C GLU A 418 2.56 10.23 15.52
N LYS A 419 2.54 11.10 14.51
CA LYS A 419 1.30 11.70 14.02
C LYS A 419 1.12 11.32 12.57
N ALA A 420 -0.11 11.01 12.19
CA ALA A 420 -0.47 10.78 10.81
C ALA A 420 -1.66 11.67 10.43
N ASP A 421 -1.64 12.20 9.22
CA ASP A 421 -2.74 12.96 8.62
C ASP A 421 -2.98 12.41 7.21
N MET A 422 -4.10 11.71 7.04
CA MET A 422 -4.46 10.96 5.86
C MET A 422 -5.76 11.45 5.26
N ALA A 423 -5.84 11.37 3.94
CA ALA A 423 -7.07 11.49 3.20
C ALA A 423 -7.11 10.44 2.08
N MET A 424 -8.22 9.74 1.95
CA MET A 424 -8.43 8.75 0.90
C MET A 424 -9.90 8.70 0.48
N THR A 425 -10.14 8.32 -0.76
CA THR A 425 -11.48 7.97 -1.25
C THR A 425 -11.53 6.47 -1.46
N MET A 426 -12.55 5.82 -0.90
CA MET A 426 -12.82 4.41 -1.11
C MET A 426 -14.09 4.26 -1.94
N GLU A 427 -14.10 3.36 -2.92
CA GLU A 427 -15.30 2.95 -3.62
C GLU A 427 -15.68 1.53 -3.22
N MET A 428 -16.89 1.36 -2.68
CA MET A 428 -17.45 0.08 -2.27
C MET A 428 -18.94 0.04 -2.61
N LEU A 429 -19.41 -1.06 -3.23
CA LEU A 429 -20.83 -1.21 -3.61
C LEU A 429 -21.32 -0.08 -4.54
N GLY A 430 -20.43 0.49 -5.35
CA GLY A 430 -20.70 1.64 -6.22
C GLY A 430 -20.86 2.97 -5.48
N MET A 431 -20.62 3.01 -4.16
CA MET A 431 -20.65 4.22 -3.36
C MET A 431 -19.23 4.72 -3.11
N LYS A 432 -19.03 6.03 -3.28
CA LYS A 432 -17.78 6.70 -2.91
C LYS A 432 -17.86 7.20 -1.48
N VAL A 433 -16.84 6.85 -0.71
CA VAL A 433 -16.66 7.21 0.69
C VAL A 433 -15.35 7.99 0.81
N ASP A 434 -15.44 9.28 1.07
CA ASP A 434 -14.27 10.09 1.39
C ASP A 434 -13.95 9.95 2.88
N VAL A 435 -12.71 9.64 3.19
CA VAL A 435 -12.23 9.48 4.56
C VAL A 435 -11.05 10.39 4.79
N THR A 436 -11.14 11.20 5.84
CA THR A 436 -9.98 11.88 6.41
C THR A 436 -9.73 11.37 7.81
N MET A 437 -8.46 11.14 8.14
CA MET A 437 -8.07 10.58 9.42
C MET A 437 -6.82 11.28 9.94
N GLN A 438 -6.88 11.70 11.19
CA GLN A 438 -5.72 12.17 11.93
C GLN A 438 -5.48 11.23 13.11
N MET A 439 -4.24 10.82 13.28
CA MET A 439 -3.81 9.99 14.41
C MET A 439 -2.66 10.69 15.14
N ASN A 440 -2.65 10.58 16.46
CA ASN A 440 -1.55 10.95 17.31
C ASN A 440 -1.30 9.82 18.31
N MET A 441 -0.13 9.20 18.21
CA MET A 441 0.35 8.17 19.09
C MET A 441 1.51 8.71 19.94
N ALA A 442 1.38 8.59 21.26
CA ALA A 442 2.42 8.94 22.20
C ALA A 442 2.82 7.70 23.02
N THR A 443 4.05 7.24 22.82
CA THR A 443 4.61 6.08 23.50
C THR A 443 5.14 6.46 24.88
N LYS A 444 4.67 5.75 25.91
CA LYS A 444 5.07 5.94 27.31
C LYS A 444 6.22 5.04 27.69
N LYS A 445 6.20 3.77 27.24
CA LYS A 445 7.23 2.76 27.53
C LYS A 445 7.44 1.84 26.34
N VAL A 446 8.65 1.28 26.24
CA VAL A 446 9.04 0.29 25.24
C VAL A 446 9.89 -0.80 25.89
N GLY A 447 9.99 -1.95 25.22
CA GLY A 447 10.87 -3.05 25.65
C GLY A 447 10.42 -3.74 26.93
N ASP A 448 11.38 -4.21 27.73
CA ASP A 448 11.13 -5.03 28.92
C ASP A 448 10.30 -4.31 30.00
N ALA A 449 10.24 -2.97 29.97
CA ALA A 449 9.48 -2.16 30.93
C ALA A 449 7.96 -2.16 30.67
N VAL A 450 7.52 -2.71 29.52
CA VAL A 450 6.10 -2.83 29.18
C VAL A 450 5.49 -4.00 29.94
N GLU A 451 4.25 -3.85 30.40
CA GLU A 451 3.46 -4.92 31.01
C GLU A 451 2.04 -4.82 30.45
N VAL A 452 1.53 -5.90 29.84
CA VAL A 452 0.16 -5.96 29.32
C VAL A 452 -0.77 -6.30 30.47
N LYS A 453 -1.74 -5.43 30.71
CA LYS A 453 -2.72 -5.58 31.78
C LYS A 453 -4.03 -6.13 31.25
N TYR A 454 -4.54 -7.14 31.93
CA TYR A 454 -5.79 -7.82 31.60
C TYR A 454 -6.83 -7.59 32.70
N PRO A 455 -8.12 -7.57 32.37
CA PRO A 455 -9.17 -7.57 33.37
C PRO A 455 -9.21 -8.92 34.08
N THR A 456 -9.70 -8.93 35.33
CA THR A 456 -9.71 -10.15 36.16
C THR A 456 -10.83 -11.12 35.78
N ASP A 457 -11.74 -10.72 34.90
CA ASP A 457 -12.98 -11.41 34.55
C ASP A 457 -13.00 -11.90 33.09
N LEU A 458 -11.83 -12.16 32.49
CA LEU A 458 -11.71 -12.72 31.13
C LEU A 458 -12.47 -14.05 30.97
N ASP A 459 -12.63 -14.80 32.06
CA ASP A 459 -13.42 -16.03 32.13
C ASP A 459 -14.92 -15.81 31.89
N THR A 460 -15.42 -14.59 32.07
CA THR A 460 -16.82 -14.23 31.81
C THR A 460 -17.16 -14.00 30.34
N TYR A 461 -16.16 -13.95 29.46
CA TYR A 461 -16.34 -13.73 28.03
C TYR A 461 -16.83 -15.01 27.35
N LYS A 462 -17.75 -14.86 26.40
CA LYS A 462 -18.42 -15.98 25.73
C LYS A 462 -18.13 -16.00 24.24
N THR A 463 -18.09 -17.18 23.65
CA THR A 463 -18.05 -17.37 22.21
C THR A 463 -19.40 -16.97 21.58
N LEU A 464 -19.42 -16.73 20.28
CA LEU A 464 -20.65 -16.45 19.55
C LEU A 464 -21.66 -17.61 19.66
N GLU A 465 -21.18 -18.84 19.68
CA GLU A 465 -21.98 -20.06 19.88
C GLU A 465 -22.62 -20.10 21.27
N GLU A 466 -21.87 -19.76 22.31
CA GLU A 466 -22.40 -19.68 23.68
C GLU A 466 -23.46 -18.57 23.81
N LEU A 467 -23.27 -17.43 23.14
CA LEU A 467 -24.24 -16.32 23.15
C LEU A 467 -25.52 -16.64 22.37
N THR A 468 -25.39 -17.33 21.23
CA THR A 468 -26.54 -17.74 20.41
C THR A 468 -27.37 -18.83 21.10
N ALA A 469 -26.72 -19.81 21.73
CA ALA A 469 -27.41 -20.82 22.53
C ALA A 469 -28.16 -20.21 23.75
N GLU A 470 -27.61 -19.16 24.37
CA GLU A 470 -28.30 -18.43 25.44
C GLU A 470 -29.48 -17.59 24.94
N ALA A 471 -29.36 -16.99 23.75
CA ALA A 471 -30.48 -16.29 23.12
C ALA A 471 -31.61 -17.24 22.71
N GLU A 472 -31.27 -18.43 22.22
CA GLU A 472 -32.25 -19.49 21.88
C GLU A 472 -32.94 -20.03 23.14
N THR A 473 -32.19 -20.32 24.21
CA THR A 473 -32.78 -20.75 25.48
C THR A 473 -33.59 -19.65 26.16
N ALA A 474 -33.20 -18.37 26.07
CA ALA A 474 -34.01 -17.26 26.55
C ALA A 474 -35.32 -17.09 25.74
N ALA A 475 -35.28 -17.28 24.42
CA ALA A 475 -36.48 -17.30 23.57
C ALA A 475 -37.39 -18.52 23.87
N GLU A 476 -36.81 -19.66 24.24
CA GLU A 476 -37.54 -20.86 24.68
C GLU A 476 -38.19 -20.67 26.07
N VAL A 477 -37.54 -19.93 26.98
CA VAL A 477 -38.10 -19.54 28.29
C VAL A 477 -39.26 -18.53 28.14
N VAL A 478 -39.14 -17.56 27.22
CA VAL A 478 -40.23 -16.61 26.93
C VAL A 478 -41.44 -17.29 26.27
N THR A 479 -41.22 -18.32 25.44
CA THR A 479 -42.32 -19.09 24.84
C THR A 479 -42.96 -20.10 25.78
N THR A 480 -42.26 -20.55 26.84
CA THR A 480 -42.80 -21.47 27.86
C THR A 480 -43.52 -20.78 29.01
N GLU A 481 -43.30 -19.49 29.27
CA GLU A 481 -44.11 -18.70 30.23
C GLU A 481 -45.47 -18.23 29.66
N THR A 482 -45.74 -18.41 28.37
CA THR A 482 -47.06 -18.15 27.77
C THR A 482 -47.69 -19.37 27.10
N ALA A 483 -48.28 -20.27 27.88
CA ALA A 483 -49.47 -21.06 27.48
C ALA A 483 -50.18 -21.73 28.69
N PRO A 484 -51.51 -21.97 28.67
CA PRO A 484 -52.53 -21.60 27.68
C PRO A 484 -53.72 -20.81 28.28
N ALA A 485 -54.27 -19.86 27.52
CA ALA A 485 -55.68 -19.50 27.62
C ALA A 485 -56.44 -20.26 26.52
N THR A 486 -57.11 -21.34 26.93
CA THR A 486 -58.27 -22.01 26.29
C THR A 486 -58.56 -21.72 24.81
N GLU A 487 -58.34 -22.75 23.98
CA GLU A 487 -58.88 -22.83 22.62
C GLU A 487 -60.40 -23.08 22.61
N VAL A 488 -61.10 -22.10 22.02
CA VAL A 488 -62.10 -22.16 20.93
C VAL A 488 -63.36 -23.05 21.05
N LYS A 489 -64.51 -22.42 20.79
CA LYS A 489 -65.61 -23.02 19.99
C LYS A 489 -65.94 -22.12 18.80
N PRO A 490 -65.90 -22.62 17.55
CA PRO A 490 -66.63 -22.01 16.44
C PRO A 490 -67.87 -22.84 16.12
N ALA A 491 -68.98 -22.15 15.86
CA ALA A 491 -70.22 -22.73 15.38
C ALA A 491 -70.19 -22.91 13.86
N GLU A 492 -70.71 -24.04 13.39
CA GLU A 492 -71.04 -24.31 11.99
C GLU A 492 -72.15 -23.38 11.51
N GLU A 493 -72.05 -22.87 10.28
CA GLU A 493 -73.23 -22.62 9.45
C GLU A 493 -72.92 -22.65 7.95
N LYS A 494 -73.98 -22.95 7.20
CA LYS A 494 -74.03 -23.73 5.96
C LYS A 494 -73.74 -22.94 4.67
N LYS A 495 -73.34 -23.72 3.66
CA LYS A 495 -73.47 -23.41 2.22
C LYS A 495 -74.91 -23.06 1.85
N ASP A 496 -75.07 -22.06 0.99
CA ASP A 496 -76.08 -22.06 -0.07
C ASP A 496 -75.53 -21.38 -1.33
N GLU A 497 -75.99 -21.89 -2.47
CA GLU A 497 -75.52 -21.71 -3.83
C GLU A 497 -76.66 -21.14 -4.69
N ALA A 498 -76.44 -20.07 -5.45
CA ALA A 498 -77.26 -19.63 -6.61
C ALA A 498 -76.56 -18.40 -7.26
N ALA A 499 -76.04 -18.42 -8.50
CA ALA A 499 -76.67 -18.53 -9.83
C ALA A 499 -76.99 -17.17 -10.51
N ALA A 500 -76.28 -16.96 -11.64
CA ALA A 500 -76.73 -16.41 -12.94
C ALA A 500 -76.75 -14.89 -13.28
N ALA A 501 -76.40 -14.67 -14.57
CA ALA A 501 -76.62 -13.54 -15.51
C ALA A 501 -75.68 -12.32 -15.40
N ASP A 502 -74.76 -12.04 -16.33
CA ASP A 502 -74.81 -11.75 -17.78
C ASP A 502 -75.20 -10.29 -18.14
N LYS A 503 -74.33 -9.68 -18.96
CA LYS A 503 -74.47 -8.56 -19.93
C LYS A 503 -74.18 -7.07 -19.60
N THR A 504 -73.30 -6.57 -20.49
CA THR A 504 -73.21 -5.24 -21.17
C THR A 504 -72.76 -4.01 -20.36
N ALA A 505 -71.63 -3.33 -20.63
CA ALA A 505 -71.05 -2.70 -21.83
C ALA A 505 -71.41 -1.19 -21.96
N GLU A 506 -70.41 -0.32 -21.83
CA GLU A 506 -70.24 1.11 -22.27
C GLU A 506 -69.31 1.83 -21.25
N SER A 507 -68.41 2.78 -21.51
CA SER A 507 -67.70 3.34 -22.68
C SER A 507 -66.67 4.36 -22.12
N VAL A 508 -65.40 4.22 -22.51
CA VAL A 508 -64.26 5.18 -22.75
C VAL A 508 -64.62 6.71 -22.78
N PRO A 509 -63.72 7.73 -22.55
CA PRO A 509 -62.24 7.76 -22.69
C PRO A 509 -61.37 8.53 -21.66
N ALA A 510 -60.07 8.37 -21.94
CA ALA A 510 -58.85 9.03 -21.48
C ALA A 510 -58.77 10.58 -21.55
N THR A 511 -57.86 11.12 -20.74
CA THR A 511 -57.22 12.43 -20.96
C THR A 511 -55.70 12.27 -20.83
N GLN A 512 -54.98 12.57 -21.91
CA GLN A 512 -53.53 12.75 -21.98
C GLN A 512 -53.10 14.08 -21.33
N LEU A 513 -51.85 14.19 -20.87
CA LEU A 513 -51.01 15.39 -20.98
C LEU A 513 -49.54 15.09 -20.56
N THR A 514 -48.65 15.00 -21.56
CA THR A 514 -47.20 15.36 -21.53
C THR A 514 -47.05 16.91 -21.48
N PRO A 515 -45.89 17.57 -21.21
CA PRO A 515 -44.49 17.30 -21.63
C PRO A 515 -43.44 17.63 -20.50
N ALA A 516 -42.10 17.66 -20.61
CA ALA A 516 -41.20 18.17 -21.65
C ALA A 516 -39.71 17.75 -21.46
N THR A 517 -38.99 17.78 -22.59
CA THR A 517 -37.54 17.64 -22.82
C THR A 517 -36.72 18.82 -22.28
N PRO A 518 -35.40 18.66 -21.98
CA PRO A 518 -34.45 19.76 -22.04
C PRO A 518 -33.45 19.61 -23.20
N ALA A 519 -33.18 20.72 -23.89
CA ALA A 519 -32.06 20.88 -24.80
C ALA A 519 -31.37 22.20 -24.48
N LYS A 520 -30.11 22.16 -24.03
CA LYS A 520 -28.93 22.54 -24.80
C LYS A 520 -27.66 22.35 -24.00
#